data_AF-E8JRH5-F1
#
_entry.id   AF-E8JRH5-F1
#
_cell.length_a   1.000
_cell.length_b   1.000
_cell.length_c   1.000
_cell.angle_alpha   90.00
_cell.angle_beta   90.00
_cell.angle_gamma   90.00
#
_symmetry.space_group_name_H-M   'P 1'
#
loop_
_entity.id
_entity.type
_entity.pdbx_description
1 polymer ?
#
loop_
_entity_poly.entity_id
_entity_poly.type
_entity_poly.pdbx_seq_one_letter_code
_entity_poly.pdbx_strand_id
1 'polypeptide(L)'
;MRREKMVLSENFLWGGATAANQAEGGVLEGGRGWSNVDLLPIGKDRATISSGEIEHLEWDDNHFYPAKEAIDMYHHYKDDIKLFAELGFKVYRISISWTRIFPNRDDEMPNQAGLDFYRDIFEELKNMVLNLL
;
A
#
# COMPACT_ATOMS: atom_id res chain seq x y z
N MET A 1 1.62 -41.73 25.07
CA MET A 1 2.04 -41.42 23.69
C MET A 1 2.46 -39.96 23.63
N ARG A 2 3.74 -39.67 23.32
CA ARG A 2 4.13 -38.29 22.97
C ARG A 2 3.65 -38.04 21.55
N ARG A 3 2.82 -37.02 21.32
CA ARG A 3 2.54 -36.54 19.96
C ARG A 3 3.85 -35.97 19.42
N GLU A 4 4.31 -36.45 18.27
CA GLU A 4 5.41 -35.79 17.57
C GLU A 4 5.02 -34.33 17.31
N LYS A 5 5.96 -33.42 17.57
CA LYS A 5 5.74 -31.99 17.40
C LYS A 5 5.79 -31.69 15.91
N MET A 6 4.64 -31.66 15.24
CA MET A 6 4.55 -31.18 13.87
C MET A 6 4.98 -29.71 13.83
N VAL A 7 5.96 -29.40 13.00
CA VAL A 7 6.43 -28.05 12.72
C VAL A 7 6.10 -27.70 11.27
N LEU A 8 6.04 -26.40 10.98
CA LEU A 8 5.90 -25.92 9.60
C LEU A 8 7.15 -26.29 8.78
N SER A 9 7.00 -26.29 7.45
CA SER A 9 8.12 -26.47 6.51
C SER A 9 9.26 -25.50 6.81
N GLU A 10 10.50 -25.94 6.62
CA GLU A 10 11.70 -25.10 6.77
C GLU A 10 11.66 -23.86 5.85
N ASN A 11 10.95 -23.97 4.72
CA ASN A 11 10.78 -22.90 3.73
C ASN A 11 9.47 -22.12 3.89
N PHE A 12 8.83 -22.18 5.05
CA PHE A 12 7.60 -21.42 5.29
C PHE A 12 7.89 -19.91 5.24
N LEU A 13 7.17 -19.19 4.37
CA LEU A 13 7.36 -17.76 4.14
C LEU A 13 6.57 -16.93 5.17
N TRP A 14 7.12 -16.79 6.37
CA TRP A 14 6.62 -15.82 7.34
C TRP A 14 6.78 -14.40 6.82
N GLY A 15 5.79 -13.55 7.01
CA GLY A 15 5.79 -12.21 6.45
C GLY A 15 4.63 -11.35 6.92
N GLY A 16 4.51 -10.19 6.29
CA GLY A 16 3.42 -9.24 6.49
C GLY A 16 2.79 -8.83 5.17
N ALA A 17 1.60 -8.24 5.25
CA ALA A 17 0.86 -7.78 4.09
C ALA A 17 0.27 -6.40 4.31
N THR A 18 0.37 -5.53 3.31
CA THR A 18 -0.28 -4.21 3.26
C THR A 18 -0.99 -4.00 1.93
N ALA A 19 -1.78 -2.93 1.84
CA ALA A 19 -2.31 -2.41 0.59
C ALA A 19 -1.93 -0.94 0.47
N ALA A 20 -1.57 -0.51 -0.73
CA ALA A 20 -1.03 0.81 -1.04
C ALA A 20 -1.90 1.95 -0.48
N ASN A 21 -3.20 1.89 -0.74
CA ASN A 21 -4.18 2.88 -0.29
C ASN A 21 -4.33 2.97 1.24
N GLN A 22 -3.89 1.95 1.98
CA GLN A 22 -3.97 1.93 3.45
C GLN A 22 -2.64 2.28 4.12
N ALA A 23 -1.52 2.22 3.38
CA ALA A 23 -0.19 2.37 3.95
C ALA A 23 0.60 3.55 3.37
N GLU A 24 0.55 3.75 2.04
CA GLU A 24 1.46 4.67 1.35
C GLU A 24 1.25 6.13 1.73
N GLY A 25 0.01 6.65 1.68
CA GLY A 25 -0.18 8.10 1.73
C GLY A 25 0.38 8.78 0.47
N GLY A 26 0.93 9.99 0.58
CA GLY A 26 1.54 10.71 -0.55
C GLY A 26 0.61 10.80 -1.77
N VAL A 27 -0.66 11.10 -1.52
CA VAL A 27 -1.78 10.88 -2.45
C VAL A 27 -1.68 11.70 -3.75
N LEU A 28 -1.02 12.87 -3.70
CA LEU A 28 -0.76 13.76 -4.84
C LEU A 28 0.73 13.83 -5.22
N GLU A 29 1.57 12.97 -4.63
CA GLU A 29 3.01 13.01 -4.84
C GLU A 29 3.45 12.09 -5.98
N GLY A 30 4.57 12.44 -6.59
CA GLY A 30 5.14 11.68 -7.71
C GLY A 30 4.20 11.56 -8.91
N GLY A 31 3.30 12.52 -9.12
CA GLY A 31 2.34 12.51 -10.23
C GLY A 31 1.21 11.49 -10.09
N ARG A 32 0.96 10.96 -8.88
CA ARG A 32 -0.13 10.03 -8.61
C ARG A 32 -1.51 10.68 -8.85
N GLY A 33 -2.40 9.95 -9.50
CA GLY A 33 -3.81 10.32 -9.66
C GLY A 33 -4.70 9.85 -8.50
N TRP A 34 -5.97 10.28 -8.53
CA TRP A 34 -6.93 9.94 -7.48
C TRP A 34 -7.49 8.54 -7.65
N SER A 35 -7.48 7.78 -6.56
CA SER A 35 -8.20 6.51 -6.43
C SER A 35 -9.58 6.74 -5.79
N ASN A 36 -10.48 5.78 -5.94
CA ASN A 36 -11.78 5.79 -5.26
C ASN A 36 -11.64 5.84 -3.72
N VAL A 37 -10.58 5.27 -3.15
CA VAL A 37 -10.37 5.26 -1.70
C VAL A 37 -9.90 6.61 -1.18
N ASP A 38 -9.26 7.43 -2.01
CA ASP A 38 -8.84 8.78 -1.61
C ASP A 38 -10.05 9.71 -1.39
N LEU A 39 -11.18 9.37 -2.01
CA LEU A 39 -12.46 10.07 -1.90
C LEU A 39 -13.36 9.49 -0.80
N LEU A 40 -12.93 8.42 -0.11
CA LEU A 40 -13.72 7.78 0.94
C LEU A 40 -13.41 8.37 2.31
N PRO A 41 -14.34 9.14 2.93
CA PRO A 41 -14.11 9.69 4.24
C PRO A 41 -14.28 8.64 5.34
N ILE A 42 -13.94 9.01 6.57
CA ILE A 42 -14.45 8.34 7.77
C ILE A 42 -15.78 8.97 8.21
N GLY A 43 -16.49 8.27 9.09
CA GLY A 43 -17.71 8.78 9.72
C GLY A 43 -18.98 8.28 9.05
N LYS A 44 -20.10 8.96 9.37
CA LYS A 44 -21.46 8.53 9.04
C LYS A 44 -21.72 8.41 7.53
N ASP A 45 -21.09 9.28 6.73
CA ASP A 45 -21.33 9.37 5.29
C ASP A 45 -20.47 8.38 4.49
N ARG A 46 -19.54 7.68 5.15
CA ARG A 46 -18.67 6.69 4.50
C ARG A 46 -19.47 5.60 3.78
N ALA A 47 -20.49 5.05 4.43
CA ALA A 47 -21.25 3.92 3.89
C ALA A 47 -22.00 4.31 2.61
N THR A 48 -22.71 5.43 2.64
CA THR A 48 -23.50 5.97 1.52
C THR A 48 -22.63 6.45 0.36
N ILE A 49 -21.46 7.03 0.64
CA ILE A 49 -20.47 7.37 -0.39
C ILE A 49 -19.87 6.08 -1.00
N SER A 50 -19.53 5.08 -0.17
CA SER A 50 -18.93 3.83 -0.65
C SER A 50 -19.87 2.97 -1.49
N SER A 51 -21.17 3.03 -1.22
CA SER A 51 -22.19 2.35 -2.03
C SER A 51 -22.53 3.11 -3.32
N GLY A 52 -22.10 4.36 -3.46
CA GLY A 52 -22.43 5.22 -4.58
C GLY A 52 -23.84 5.82 -4.50
N GLU A 53 -24.49 5.79 -3.34
CA GLU A 53 -25.78 6.45 -3.12
C GLU A 53 -25.66 7.98 -3.14
N ILE A 54 -24.50 8.49 -2.72
CA ILE A 54 -24.12 9.90 -2.81
C ILE A 54 -22.88 9.99 -3.69
N GLU A 55 -22.97 10.80 -4.74
CA GLU A 55 -21.82 11.14 -5.58
C GLU A 55 -20.84 11.99 -4.77
N HIS A 56 -19.59 11.54 -4.72
CA HIS A 56 -18.53 12.20 -3.96
C HIS A 56 -17.22 12.12 -4.74
N LEU A 57 -16.98 13.12 -5.59
CA LEU A 57 -15.88 13.11 -6.57
C LEU A 57 -14.69 14.01 -6.21
N GLU A 58 -14.84 14.84 -5.17
CA GLU A 58 -13.81 15.78 -4.73
C GLU A 58 -13.67 15.74 -3.19
N TRP A 59 -12.58 16.27 -2.67
CA TRP A 59 -12.49 16.51 -1.23
C TRP A 59 -13.30 17.74 -0.84
N ASP A 60 -13.84 17.72 0.38
CA ASP A 60 -14.43 18.88 1.03
C ASP A 60 -13.86 19.08 2.44
N ASP A 61 -14.17 20.24 3.02
CA ASP A 61 -13.70 20.65 4.35
C ASP A 61 -14.51 20.03 5.50
N ASN A 62 -15.63 19.36 5.22
CA ASN A 62 -16.49 18.73 6.22
C ASN A 62 -16.04 17.29 6.55
N HIS A 63 -15.18 16.70 5.73
CA HIS A 63 -14.78 15.31 5.83
C HIS A 63 -13.29 15.11 6.07
N PHE A 64 -12.96 14.03 6.78
CA PHE A 64 -11.59 13.56 6.94
C PHE A 64 -11.37 12.30 6.10
N TYR A 65 -10.31 12.31 5.28
CA TYR A 65 -10.00 11.24 4.34
C TYR A 65 -8.67 10.58 4.76
N PRO A 66 -8.71 9.43 5.43
CA PRO A 66 -7.53 8.84 6.06
C PRO A 66 -6.49 8.36 5.04
N ALA A 67 -6.93 8.01 3.82
CA ALA A 67 -6.04 7.54 2.76
C ALA A 67 -5.12 8.64 2.19
N LYS A 68 -5.37 9.93 2.47
CA LYS A 68 -4.49 11.02 2.02
C LYS A 68 -3.07 10.86 2.57
N GLU A 69 -2.98 10.55 3.85
CA GLU A 69 -1.73 10.42 4.61
C GLU A 69 -1.42 8.97 4.98
N ALA A 70 -2.45 8.16 5.28
CA ALA A 70 -2.30 6.78 5.72
C ALA A 70 -1.35 6.66 6.93
N ILE A 71 -0.31 5.83 6.84
CA ILE A 71 0.80 5.78 7.82
C ILE A 71 2.10 6.35 7.24
N ASP A 72 2.00 7.06 6.12
CA ASP A 72 3.11 7.70 5.42
C ASP A 72 4.26 6.77 4.97
N MET A 73 3.92 5.54 4.57
CA MET A 73 4.91 4.58 4.03
C MET A 73 5.59 5.12 2.77
N TYR A 74 4.97 6.05 2.02
CA TYR A 74 5.56 6.68 0.84
C TYR A 74 6.92 7.34 1.16
N HIS A 75 7.06 7.93 2.35
CA HIS A 75 8.32 8.51 2.81
C HIS A 75 9.13 7.58 3.71
N HIS A 76 8.48 6.64 4.40
CA HIS A 76 9.10 5.83 5.45
C HIS A 76 9.42 4.38 5.07
N TYR A 77 9.13 3.93 3.83
CA TYR A 77 9.27 2.52 3.43
C TYR A 77 10.64 1.92 3.73
N LYS A 78 11.74 2.69 3.64
CA LYS A 78 13.09 2.19 3.96
C LYS A 78 13.26 1.84 5.42
N ASP A 79 12.69 2.63 6.32
CA ASP A 79 12.76 2.37 7.75
C ASP A 79 11.78 1.25 8.14
N ASP A 80 10.60 1.21 7.54
CA ASP A 80 9.64 0.12 7.72
C ASP A 80 10.22 -1.24 7.28
N ILE A 81 10.91 -1.28 6.13
CA ILE A 81 11.55 -2.50 5.62
C ILE A 81 12.68 -2.98 6.54
N LYS A 82 13.44 -2.08 7.15
CA LYS A 82 14.44 -2.47 8.17
C LYS A 82 13.77 -3.15 9.37
N LEU A 83 12.64 -2.63 9.83
CA LEU A 83 11.87 -3.24 10.92
C LEU A 83 11.32 -4.62 10.51
N PHE A 84 10.86 -4.79 9.26
CA PHE A 84 10.43 -6.10 8.75
C PHE A 84 11.57 -7.12 8.74
N ALA A 85 12.77 -6.69 8.36
CA ALA A 85 13.96 -7.52 8.40
C ALA A 85 14.36 -7.89 9.83
N GLU A 86 14.30 -6.95 10.78
CA GLU A 86 14.56 -7.18 12.21
C GLU A 86 13.59 -8.21 12.80
N LEU A 87 12.31 -8.16 12.42
CA LEU A 87 11.30 -9.15 12.80
C LEU A 87 11.50 -10.53 12.14
N GLY A 88 12.43 -10.65 11.20
CA GLY A 88 12.76 -11.91 10.54
C GLY A 88 11.77 -12.31 9.45
N PHE A 89 11.11 -11.33 8.81
CA PHE A 89 10.28 -11.61 7.65
C PHE A 89 11.09 -12.36 6.58
N LYS A 90 10.39 -13.21 5.83
CA LYS A 90 10.87 -13.91 4.64
C LYS A 90 10.18 -13.42 3.39
N VAL A 91 9.03 -12.80 3.56
CA VAL A 91 8.23 -12.23 2.49
C VAL A 91 7.50 -10.98 2.94
N TYR A 92 7.31 -10.04 2.02
CA TYR A 92 6.41 -8.91 2.22
C TYR A 92 5.46 -8.80 1.03
N ARG A 93 4.16 -8.75 1.31
CA ARG A 93 3.11 -8.70 0.30
C ARG A 93 2.54 -7.29 0.22
N ILE A 94 2.60 -6.68 -0.96
CA ILE A 94 2.06 -5.33 -1.20
C ILE A 94 1.23 -5.27 -2.47
N SER A 95 0.34 -4.29 -2.57
CA SER A 95 -0.28 -3.92 -3.84
C SER A 95 0.48 -2.77 -4.49
N ILE A 96 0.64 -2.79 -5.80
CA ILE A 96 1.04 -1.62 -6.57
C ILE A 96 -0.19 -0.73 -6.76
N SER A 97 -0.09 0.56 -6.40
CA SER A 97 -1.13 1.55 -6.62
C SER A 97 -1.28 1.82 -8.12
N TRP A 98 -2.42 1.44 -8.69
CA TRP A 98 -2.69 1.70 -10.11
C TRP A 98 -2.53 3.18 -10.43
N THR A 99 -3.07 4.07 -9.60
CA THR A 99 -3.04 5.51 -9.87
C THR A 99 -1.65 6.14 -9.75
N ARG A 100 -0.65 5.42 -9.23
CA ARG A 100 0.76 5.82 -9.37
C ARG A 100 1.34 5.46 -10.74
N ILE A 101 0.86 4.39 -11.38
CA ILE A 101 1.34 3.91 -12.68
C ILE A 101 0.57 4.55 -13.83
N PHE A 102 -0.75 4.63 -13.75
CA PHE A 102 -1.63 5.28 -14.74
C PHE A 102 -2.57 6.25 -13.99
N PRO A 103 -2.13 7.49 -13.73
CA PRO A 103 -2.89 8.48 -12.96
C PRO A 103 -4.32 8.74 -13.46
N ASN A 104 -4.55 8.75 -14.77
CA ASN A 104 -5.86 8.99 -15.39
C ASN A 104 -6.55 7.70 -15.84
N ARG A 105 -5.95 6.53 -15.56
CA ARG A 105 -6.41 5.17 -15.90
C ARG A 105 -6.23 4.78 -17.36
N ASP A 106 -6.37 5.72 -18.29
CA ASP A 106 -6.26 5.54 -19.74
C ASP A 106 -5.07 6.28 -20.36
N ASP A 107 -4.06 6.65 -19.54
CA ASP A 107 -2.85 7.29 -20.04
C ASP A 107 -2.14 6.40 -21.07
N GLU A 108 -1.67 7.00 -22.17
CA GLU A 108 -0.96 6.26 -23.22
C GLU A 108 0.34 5.63 -22.72
N MET A 109 1.01 6.30 -21.77
CA MET A 109 2.29 5.89 -21.19
C MET A 109 2.20 5.87 -19.66
N PRO A 110 2.89 4.93 -18.99
CA PRO A 110 2.92 4.89 -17.54
C PRO A 110 3.69 6.09 -16.96
N ASN A 111 3.32 6.50 -15.75
CA ASN A 111 4.04 7.48 -14.96
C ASN A 111 5.36 6.91 -14.42
N GLN A 112 6.47 7.44 -14.93
CA GLN A 112 7.81 6.97 -14.58
C GLN A 112 8.11 7.12 -13.08
N ALA A 113 7.68 8.21 -12.44
CA ALA A 113 7.93 8.42 -11.01
C ALA A 113 7.25 7.36 -10.13
N GLY A 114 6.07 6.87 -10.53
CA GLY A 114 5.41 5.76 -9.86
C GLY A 114 6.14 4.43 -10.06
N LEU A 115 6.68 4.18 -11.25
CA LEU A 115 7.49 2.99 -11.52
C LEU A 115 8.79 3.00 -10.69
N ASP A 116 9.44 4.15 -10.60
CA ASP A 116 10.69 4.32 -9.84
C ASP A 116 10.44 4.11 -8.34
N PHE A 117 9.32 4.62 -7.81
CA PHE A 117 8.94 4.40 -6.40
C PHE A 117 8.85 2.90 -6.04
N TYR A 118 8.14 2.10 -6.84
CA TYR A 118 8.04 0.65 -6.56
C TYR A 118 9.35 -0.09 -6.83
N ARG A 119 10.13 0.35 -7.83
CA ARG A 119 11.48 -0.18 -8.06
C ARG A 119 12.34 0.00 -6.82
N ASP A 120 12.36 1.19 -6.22
CA ASP A 120 13.14 1.49 -5.03
C ASP A 120 12.69 0.62 -3.83
N ILE A 121 11.39 0.43 -3.64
CA ILE A 121 10.85 -0.50 -2.61
C ILE A 121 11.36 -1.93 -2.85
N PHE A 122 11.31 -2.42 -4.08
CA PHE A 122 11.71 -3.79 -4.40
C PHE A 122 13.23 -3.99 -4.27
N GLU A 123 14.01 -2.99 -4.64
CA GLU A 123 15.45 -3.00 -4.44
C GLU A 123 15.80 -3.00 -2.95
N GLU A 124 15.11 -2.20 -2.13
CA GLU A 124 15.29 -2.19 -0.68
C GLU A 124 14.92 -3.54 -0.03
N LEU A 125 13.78 -4.13 -0.41
CA LEU A 125 13.36 -5.47 0.07
C LEU A 125 14.39 -6.54 -0.30
N LYS A 126 14.89 -6.51 -1.54
CA LYS A 126 15.90 -7.45 -2.03
C LYS A 126 17.22 -7.29 -1.27
N ASN A 127 17.64 -6.05 -0.97
CA ASN A 127 18.84 -5.77 -0.20
C ASN A 127 18.75 -6.34 1.23
N MET A 128 17.55 -6.40 1.80
CA MET A 128 17.28 -7.00 3.12
C MET A 128 16.97 -8.52 3.07
N VAL A 129 17.15 -9.17 1.92
CA VAL A 129 16.91 -10.62 1.71
C VAL A 129 15.45 -11.02 1.98
N LEU A 130 14.50 -10.12 1.73
CA LEU A 130 13.07 -10.39 1.76
C LEU A 130 12.57 -10.76 0.37
N ASN A 131 11.83 -11.85 0.23
CA ASN A 131 11.13 -12.17 -1.02
C ASN A 131 9.90 -11.25 -1.18
N LEU A 132 9.50 -10.97 -2.42
CA LEU A 132 8.30 -10.20 -2.75
C LEU A 132 7.15 -11.14 -3.13
N LEU A 133 5.93 -10.84 -2.69
CA LEU A 133 4.68 -11.48 -3.16
C LEU A 133 3.62 -10.45 -3.53
#